data_AF-A0A8T4R2G7-F1
#
_entry.id   AF-A0A8T4R2G7-F1
#
_cell.length_a   1.000
_cell.length_b   1.000
_cell.length_c   1.000
_cell.angle_alpha   90.00
_cell.angle_beta   90.00
_cell.angle_gamma   90.00
#
_symmetry.space_group_name_H-M   'P 1'
#
loop_
_entity.id
_entity.type
_entity.pdbx_description
1 polymer ?
#
loop_
_entity_poly.entity_id
_entity_poly.type
_entity_poly.pdbx_seq_one_letter_code
_entity_poly.pdbx_strand_id
1 'polypeptide(L)'
;MKLKNYQETIEVPQGVTVNLEKGVLTVKGKRGELKRNFYNPKVKMGLEGNTIKFSLTVMSKKEKTQLGSIVAHIKNMLTGVTQGFVYKLKICPGHFPMAVSVKNRELTIKNFIGEKIPRILILNPDVKVIVEGEFITVEANDIEIAGQTSGLIEKLGSRNGFDPRVFQQGIFITQKPS
;
A
#
# COMPACT_ATOMS: atom_id res chain seq x y z
N MET A 1 -29.22 3.86 16.41
CA MET A 1 -28.99 5.01 17.31
C MET A 1 -27.92 5.90 16.71
N LYS A 2 -28.16 7.22 16.58
CA LYS A 2 -27.13 8.21 16.22
C LYS A 2 -26.47 8.65 17.53
N LEU A 3 -25.18 8.39 17.70
CA LEU A 3 -24.43 8.89 18.84
C LEU A 3 -24.06 10.36 18.57
N LYS A 4 -24.30 11.23 19.54
CA LYS A 4 -23.83 12.63 19.49
C LYS A 4 -22.44 12.67 20.11
N ASN A 5 -21.53 13.44 19.51
CA ASN A 5 -20.16 13.64 20.00
C ASN A 5 -19.34 12.36 20.20
N TYR A 6 -18.97 11.71 19.09
CA TYR A 6 -18.01 10.60 19.14
C TYR A 6 -16.58 11.12 18.99
N GLN A 7 -15.67 10.60 19.82
CA GLN A 7 -14.25 10.90 19.78
C GLN A 7 -13.43 9.62 19.63
N GLU A 8 -12.39 9.70 18.81
CA GLU A 8 -11.39 8.64 18.64
C GLU A 8 -10.00 9.26 18.67
N THR A 9 -9.03 8.55 19.22
CA THR A 9 -7.66 9.07 19.41
C THR A 9 -6.64 8.08 18.89
N ILE A 10 -5.55 8.60 18.32
CA ILE A 10 -4.39 7.82 17.88
C ILE A 10 -3.15 8.40 18.53
N GLU A 11 -2.42 7.55 19.24
CA GLU A 11 -1.12 7.90 19.82
C GLU A 11 -0.03 7.85 18.76
N VAL A 12 0.83 8.87 18.73
CA VAL A 12 1.95 8.94 17.81
C VAL A 12 3.16 8.21 18.43
N PRO A 13 3.76 7.22 17.74
CA PRO A 13 4.92 6.49 18.25
C PRO A 13 6.13 7.41 18.40
N GLN A 14 7.05 7.04 19.30
CA GLN A 14 8.27 7.81 19.56
C GLN A 14 9.13 7.95 18.30
N GLY A 15 9.66 9.15 18.05
CA GLY A 15 10.51 9.44 16.90
C GLY A 15 9.75 9.72 15.59
N VAL A 16 8.43 9.89 15.64
CA VAL A 16 7.61 10.34 14.52
C VAL A 16 7.07 11.73 14.79
N THR A 17 7.23 12.64 13.83
CA THR A 17 6.67 13.99 13.89
C THR A 17 5.47 14.09 12.95
N VAL A 18 4.35 14.57 13.48
CA VAL A 18 3.12 14.75 12.71
C VAL A 18 2.78 16.22 12.66
N ASN A 19 2.54 16.75 11.46
CA ASN A 19 2.05 18.10 11.23
C ASN A 19 0.69 18.06 10.54
N LEU A 20 -0.19 18.98 10.94
CA LEU A 20 -1.57 19.08 10.47
C LEU A 20 -1.85 20.49 9.96
N GLU A 21 -1.93 20.65 8.65
CA GLU A 21 -2.25 21.94 8.03
C GLU A 21 -3.46 21.83 7.11
N LYS A 22 -4.55 22.52 7.44
CA LYS A 22 -5.76 22.64 6.61
C LYS A 22 -6.32 21.29 6.10
N GLY A 23 -6.23 20.23 6.92
CA GLY A 23 -6.68 18.88 6.57
C GLY A 23 -5.64 18.01 5.86
N VAL A 24 -4.45 18.56 5.57
CA VAL A 24 -3.31 17.80 5.07
C VAL A 24 -2.45 17.34 6.24
N LEU A 25 -2.28 16.03 6.34
CA LEU A 25 -1.43 15.38 7.33
C LEU A 25 -0.07 15.12 6.71
N THR A 26 0.99 15.60 7.36
CA THR A 26 2.37 15.29 7.01
C THR A 26 2.99 14.52 8.16
N VAL A 27 3.49 13.32 7.87
CA VAL A 27 4.10 12.41 8.85
C VAL A 27 5.57 12.24 8.47
N LYS A 28 6.47 12.50 9.40
CA LYS A 28 7.93 12.36 9.23
C LYS A 28 8.47 11.34 10.23
N GLY A 29 9.31 10.42 9.76
CA GLY A 29 9.96 9.43 10.59
C GLY A 29 11.33 9.03 10.06
N LYS A 30 11.87 7.93 10.58
CA LYS A 30 13.22 7.45 10.25
C LYS A 30 13.40 7.09 8.77
N ARG A 31 12.37 6.55 8.12
CA ARG A 31 12.44 6.08 6.72
C ARG A 31 12.10 7.15 5.69
N GLY A 32 11.60 8.32 6.10
CA GLY A 32 11.23 9.40 5.19
C GLY A 32 10.00 10.19 5.66
N GLU A 33 9.37 10.88 4.71
CA GLU A 33 8.15 11.66 4.92
C GLU A 33 7.00 11.19 4.03
N LEU A 34 5.78 11.21 4.57
CA LEU A 34 4.55 10.92 3.85
C LEU A 34 3.57 12.08 4.05
N LYS A 35 2.90 12.48 2.96
CA LYS A 35 1.93 13.57 2.96
C LYS A 35 0.63 13.10 2.34
N ARG A 36 -0.49 13.33 3.04
CA ARG A 36 -1.82 12.96 2.55
C ARG A 36 -2.89 13.94 2.99
N ASN A 37 -3.84 14.20 2.09
CA ASN A 37 -5.00 15.00 2.39
C ASN A 37 -6.14 14.13 2.95
N PHE A 38 -6.60 14.45 4.16
CA PHE A 38 -7.74 13.81 4.83
C PHE A 38 -8.89 14.79 5.05
N TYR A 39 -8.95 15.89 4.29
CA TYR A 39 -10.01 16.87 4.42
C TYR A 39 -11.39 16.22 4.23
N ASN A 40 -12.19 16.25 5.29
CA ASN A 40 -13.58 15.84 5.27
C ASN A 40 -14.40 16.83 6.12
N PRO A 41 -15.41 17.53 5.56
CA PRO A 41 -16.15 18.57 6.26
C PRO A 41 -16.87 18.10 7.54
N LYS A 42 -17.11 16.80 7.69
CA LYS A 42 -17.81 16.22 8.84
C LYS A 42 -16.89 15.71 9.95
N VAL A 43 -15.60 15.52 9.66
CA VAL A 43 -14.62 15.00 10.61
C VAL A 43 -13.69 16.14 11.00
N LYS A 44 -13.71 16.53 12.28
CA LYS A 44 -12.71 17.46 12.81
C LYS A 44 -11.52 16.66 13.30
N MET A 45 -10.35 16.96 12.73
CA MET A 45 -9.08 16.39 13.14
C MET A 45 -8.28 17.49 13.86
N GLY A 46 -7.74 17.15 15.03
CA GLY A 46 -6.88 18.03 15.81
C GLY A 46 -5.65 17.28 16.30
N LEU A 47 -4.56 18.00 16.47
CA LEU A 47 -3.33 17.47 17.05
C LEU A 47 -3.17 18.06 18.45
N GLU A 48 -3.21 17.21 19.48
CA GLU A 48 -3.06 17.61 20.87
C GLU A 48 -1.80 16.94 21.43
N GLY A 49 -0.70 17.68 21.45
CA GLY A 49 0.61 17.16 21.85
C GLY A 49 1.04 16.00 20.95
N ASN A 50 1.06 14.79 21.51
CA ASN A 50 1.50 13.57 20.82
C ASN A 50 0.33 12.66 20.42
N THR A 51 -0.90 13.16 20.48
CA THR A 51 -2.12 12.40 20.17
C THR A 51 -2.94 13.12 19.11
N ILE A 52 -3.34 12.38 18.07
CA ILE A 52 -4.26 12.87 17.04
C ILE A 52 -5.68 12.58 17.51
N LYS A 53 -6.48 13.63 17.69
CA LYS A 53 -7.89 13.52 18.10
C LYS A 53 -8.81 13.71 16.90
N PHE A 54 -9.79 12.83 16.79
CA PHE A 54 -10.88 12.93 15.83
C PHE A 54 -12.18 13.20 16.55
N SER A 55 -12.96 14.17 16.09
CA SER A 55 -14.26 14.52 16.66
C SER A 55 -15.33 14.56 15.56
N LEU A 56 -16.45 13.89 15.81
CA LEU A 56 -17.64 13.88 14.97
C LEU A 56 -18.81 14.55 15.69
N THR A 57 -19.45 15.54 15.05
CA THR A 57 -20.64 16.21 15.59
C THR A 57 -21.84 15.26 15.67
N VAL A 58 -22.03 14.43 14.64
CA VAL A 58 -23.08 13.40 14.59
C VAL A 58 -22.45 12.12 14.05
N MET A 59 -22.68 11.00 14.74
CA MET A 59 -22.24 9.70 14.26
C MET A 59 -23.40 8.97 13.56
N SER A 60 -23.43 9.04 12.22
CA SER A 60 -24.10 8.05 11.38
C SER A 60 -23.20 6.85 11.11
N LYS A 61 -23.76 5.72 10.65
CA LYS A 61 -22.98 4.54 10.21
C LYS A 61 -21.95 4.92 9.15
N LYS A 62 -22.33 5.78 8.18
CA LYS A 62 -21.43 6.26 7.12
C LYS A 62 -20.24 7.04 7.68
N GLU A 63 -20.49 7.95 8.62
CA GLU A 63 -19.45 8.79 9.24
C GLU A 63 -18.51 7.95 10.10
N LYS A 64 -19.02 6.94 10.82
CA LYS A 64 -18.20 5.98 11.55
C LYS A 64 -17.26 5.20 10.63
N THR A 65 -17.75 4.69 9.50
CA THR A 65 -16.93 3.96 8.53
C THR A 65 -15.87 4.85 7.88
N GLN A 66 -16.22 6.10 7.54
CA GLN A 66 -15.26 7.07 7.02
C GLN A 66 -14.16 7.39 8.03
N LEU A 67 -14.53 7.63 9.30
CA LEU A 67 -13.57 7.87 10.37
C LEU A 67 -12.63 6.68 10.56
N GLY A 68 -13.17 5.45 10.63
CA GLY A 68 -12.35 4.24 10.75
C GLY A 68 -11.37 4.06 9.58
N SER A 69 -11.77 4.46 8.37
CA SER A 69 -10.87 4.44 7.20
C SER A 69 -9.73 5.46 7.35
N ILE A 70 -10.04 6.69 7.77
CA ILE A 70 -9.03 7.73 8.04
C ILE A 70 -8.06 7.26 9.13
N VAL A 71 -8.57 6.70 10.23
CA VAL A 71 -7.75 6.17 11.32
C VAL A 71 -6.85 5.04 10.85
N ALA A 72 -7.34 4.12 10.02
CA ALA A 72 -6.54 3.04 9.46
C ALA A 72 -5.43 3.59 8.56
N HIS A 73 -5.73 4.56 7.68
CA HIS A 73 -4.72 5.18 6.83
C HIS A 73 -3.64 5.89 7.64
N ILE A 74 -4.01 6.59 8.71
CA ILE A 74 -3.04 7.29 9.57
C ILE A 74 -2.14 6.30 10.31
N LYS A 75 -2.71 5.21 10.87
CA LYS A 75 -1.91 4.13 11.46
C LYS A 75 -0.92 3.54 10.46
N ASN A 76 -1.36 3.30 9.22
CA ASN A 76 -0.49 2.80 8.16
C ASN A 76 0.62 3.81 7.82
N MET A 77 0.33 5.10 7.76
CA MET A 77 1.36 6.13 7.55
C MET A 77 2.40 6.14 8.68
N LEU A 78 1.98 6.02 9.95
CA LEU A 78 2.88 5.97 11.11
C LEU A 78 3.78 4.72 11.08
N THR A 79 3.22 3.54 10.78
CA THR A 79 3.98 2.29 10.62
C THR A 79 4.90 2.37 9.39
N GLY A 80 4.45 3.00 8.31
CA GLY A 80 5.21 3.16 7.07
C GLY A 80 6.50 3.96 7.24
N VAL A 81 6.45 5.10 7.95
CA VAL A 81 7.64 5.93 8.18
C VAL A 81 8.62 5.34 9.21
N THR A 82 8.17 4.36 10.01
CA THR A 82 8.99 3.70 11.05
C THR A 82 9.57 2.38 10.56
N GLN A 83 8.71 1.45 10.17
CA GLN A 83 9.04 0.09 9.79
C GLN A 83 9.05 -0.13 8.27
N GLY A 84 8.20 0.58 7.52
CA GLY A 84 7.99 0.37 6.09
C GLY A 84 7.21 -0.91 5.77
N PHE A 85 6.80 -1.06 4.52
CA PHE A 85 5.97 -2.17 4.06
C PHE A 85 6.72 -3.03 3.06
N VAL A 86 6.68 -4.35 3.28
CA VAL A 86 7.32 -5.34 2.41
C VAL A 86 6.29 -6.37 1.95
N TYR A 87 6.10 -6.47 0.64
CA TYR A 87 5.35 -7.53 0.00
C TYR A 87 6.33 -8.53 -0.62
N LYS A 88 6.05 -9.82 -0.45
CA LYS A 88 6.78 -10.89 -1.16
C LYS A 88 5.85 -11.52 -2.16
N LEU A 89 6.34 -11.61 -3.39
CA LEU A 89 5.70 -12.30 -4.49
C LEU A 89 6.58 -13.48 -4.92
N LYS A 90 5.95 -14.53 -5.41
CA LYS A 90 6.63 -15.70 -5.97
C LYS A 90 6.28 -15.84 -7.45
N ILE A 91 7.31 -16.04 -8.26
CA ILE A 91 7.21 -16.39 -9.67
C ILE A 91 6.99 -17.90 -9.72
N CYS A 92 5.86 -18.31 -10.29
CA CYS A 92 5.50 -19.70 -10.51
C CYS A 92 5.55 -19.97 -12.03
N PRO A 93 6.71 -20.39 -12.57
CA PRO A 93 6.81 -20.79 -13.95
C PRO A 93 6.05 -22.09 -14.18
N GLY A 94 5.47 -22.25 -15.38
CA GLY A 94 4.91 -23.53 -15.80
C GLY A 94 5.86 -24.27 -16.74
N HIS A 95 5.36 -24.63 -17.91
CA HIS A 95 6.15 -25.31 -18.94
C HIS A 95 7.24 -24.41 -19.55
N PHE A 96 6.96 -23.11 -19.66
CA PHE A 96 7.91 -22.13 -20.19
C PHE A 96 8.62 -21.39 -19.05
N PRO A 97 9.97 -21.28 -19.09
CA PRO A 97 10.71 -20.52 -18.08
C PRO A 97 10.38 -19.03 -18.22
N MET A 98 9.94 -18.42 -17.12
CA MET A 98 9.61 -17.00 -17.04
C MET A 98 10.82 -16.23 -16.52
N ALA A 99 11.25 -15.20 -17.25
CA ALA A 99 12.34 -14.33 -16.81
C ALA A 99 11.79 -12.96 -16.41
N VAL A 100 11.93 -12.61 -15.13
CA VAL A 100 11.54 -11.30 -14.60
C VAL A 100 12.82 -10.50 -14.35
N SER A 101 12.83 -9.24 -14.76
CA SER A 101 13.97 -8.35 -14.54
C SER A 101 13.50 -6.93 -14.28
N VAL A 102 14.23 -6.20 -13.44
CA VAL A 102 13.99 -4.78 -13.17
C VAL A 102 15.16 -3.99 -13.74
N LYS A 103 14.88 -3.05 -14.65
CA LYS A 103 15.87 -2.11 -15.22
C LYS A 103 15.26 -0.73 -15.29
N ASN A 104 16.00 0.31 -14.92
CA ASN A 104 15.58 1.71 -15.08
C ASN A 104 14.14 2.03 -14.61
N ARG A 105 13.72 1.44 -13.47
CA ARG A 105 12.34 1.56 -12.92
C ARG A 105 11.25 0.91 -13.76
N GLU A 106 11.62 0.00 -14.66
CA GLU A 106 10.69 -0.82 -15.43
C GLU A 106 10.87 -2.29 -15.02
N LEU A 107 9.77 -2.94 -14.66
CA LEU A 107 9.71 -4.38 -14.49
C LEU A 107 9.31 -5.01 -15.81
N THR A 108 10.16 -5.89 -16.32
CA THR A 108 9.94 -6.61 -17.56
C THR A 108 9.77 -8.10 -17.28
N ILE A 109 8.67 -8.67 -17.75
CA ILE A 109 8.42 -10.11 -17.76
C ILE A 109 8.61 -10.61 -19.19
N LYS A 110 9.58 -11.50 -19.40
CA LYS A 110 9.85 -12.15 -20.68
C LYS A 110 9.37 -13.60 -20.65
N ASN A 111 8.93 -14.08 -21.82
CA ASN A 111 8.54 -15.47 -22.06
C ASN A 111 7.38 -15.95 -21.17
N PHE A 112 6.44 -15.06 -20.84
CA PHE A 112 5.22 -15.43 -20.13
C PHE A 112 4.38 -16.37 -20.99
N ILE A 113 4.32 -17.66 -20.63
CA ILE A 113 3.59 -18.69 -21.39
C ILE A 113 4.01 -18.74 -22.88
N GLY A 114 5.29 -18.47 -23.17
CA GLY A 114 5.79 -18.46 -24.56
C GLY A 114 5.43 -17.20 -25.37
N GLU A 115 4.93 -16.13 -24.74
CA GLU A 115 4.74 -14.85 -25.41
C GLU A 115 6.08 -14.25 -25.88
N LYS A 116 6.15 -13.87 -27.16
CA LYS A 116 7.33 -13.20 -27.76
C LYS A 116 7.47 -11.75 -27.31
N ILE A 117 6.35 -11.08 -27.04
CA ILE A 117 6.33 -9.67 -26.65
C ILE A 117 6.49 -9.60 -25.13
N PRO A 118 7.52 -8.90 -24.61
CA PRO A 118 7.68 -8.75 -23.17
C PRO A 118 6.57 -7.89 -22.58
N ARG A 119 6.10 -8.26 -21.38
CA ARG A 119 5.18 -7.43 -20.60
C ARG A 119 5.98 -6.47 -19.74
N ILE A 120 5.64 -5.18 -19.79
CA ILE A 120 6.39 -4.11 -19.14
C ILE A 120 5.47 -3.38 -18.16
N LEU A 121 5.98 -3.09 -16.97
CA LEU A 121 5.33 -2.27 -15.96
C LEU A 121 6.29 -1.16 -15.51
N ILE A 122 5.82 0.08 -15.59
CA ILE A 122 6.54 1.25 -15.07
C ILE A 122 6.30 1.30 -13.55
N LEU A 123 7.39 1.32 -12.79
CA LEU A 123 7.37 1.36 -11.33
C LEU A 123 7.32 2.80 -10.81
N ASN A 124 6.64 2.99 -9.69
CA ASN A 124 6.63 4.27 -8.99
C ASN A 124 8.01 4.54 -8.35
N PRO A 125 8.56 5.76 -8.42
CA PRO A 125 9.86 6.10 -7.84
C PRO A 125 9.97 5.83 -6.32
N ASP A 126 8.86 5.86 -5.59
CA ASP A 126 8.84 5.64 -4.13
C ASP A 126 8.88 4.15 -3.74
N VAL A 127 8.98 3.24 -4.72
CA VAL A 127 8.97 1.78 -4.52
C VAL A 127 10.28 1.17 -4.97
N LYS A 128 10.86 0.34 -4.10
CA LYS A 128 12.02 -0.48 -4.40
C LYS A 128 11.56 -1.90 -4.70
N VAL A 129 11.85 -2.40 -5.91
CA VAL A 129 11.55 -3.78 -6.32
C VAL A 129 12.86 -4.53 -6.51
N ILE A 130 13.00 -5.65 -5.80
CA ILE A 130 14.17 -6.53 -5.85
C ILE A 130 13.71 -7.88 -6.39
N VAL A 131 14.44 -8.43 -7.36
CA VAL A 131 14.16 -9.75 -7.95
C VAL A 131 15.32 -10.68 -7.61
N GLU A 132 15.03 -11.74 -6.88
CA GLU A 132 16.00 -12.75 -6.42
C GLU A 132 15.51 -14.14 -6.84
N GLY A 133 15.98 -14.60 -7.99
CA GLY A 133 15.57 -15.87 -8.57
C GLY A 133 14.06 -15.92 -8.81
N GLU A 134 13.37 -16.75 -8.01
CA GLU A 134 11.92 -16.95 -8.08
C GLU A 134 11.12 -15.99 -7.17
N PHE A 135 11.78 -15.20 -6.33
CA PHE A 135 11.12 -14.28 -5.41
C PHE A 135 11.25 -12.83 -5.86
N ILE A 136 10.17 -12.08 -5.70
CA ILE A 136 10.14 -10.63 -5.92
C ILE A 136 9.75 -9.96 -4.61
N THR A 137 10.61 -9.07 -4.12
CA THR A 137 10.37 -8.28 -2.92
C THR A 137 10.04 -6.85 -3.32
N VAL A 138 8.87 -6.36 -2.92
CA VAL A 138 8.40 -4.99 -3.15
C VAL A 138 8.41 -4.26 -1.80
N GLU A 139 9.28 -3.26 -1.67
CA GLU A 139 9.44 -2.44 -0.48
C GLU A 139 9.01 -0.99 -0.77
N ALA A 140 8.16 -0.42 0.10
CA ALA A 140 7.85 1.00 0.08
C ALA A 140 7.50 1.53 1.48
N ASN A 141 7.53 2.85 1.65
CA ASN A 141 7.09 3.49 2.88
C ASN A 141 5.55 3.62 2.95
N ASP A 142 4.87 3.67 1.81
CA ASP A 142 3.41 3.77 1.72
C ASP A 142 2.77 2.42 1.36
N ILE A 143 1.80 1.97 2.16
CA ILE A 143 1.15 0.66 1.99
C ILE A 143 0.29 0.60 0.71
N GLU A 144 -0.32 1.71 0.30
CA GLU A 144 -1.18 1.75 -0.88
C GLU A 144 -0.33 1.65 -2.14
N ILE A 145 0.78 2.40 -2.20
CA ILE A 145 1.70 2.32 -3.34
C ILE A 145 2.35 0.94 -3.41
N ALA A 146 2.77 0.36 -2.28
CA ALA A 146 3.31 -0.99 -2.23
C ALA A 146 2.30 -2.05 -2.67
N GLY A 147 1.06 -1.97 -2.16
CA GLY A 147 -0.03 -2.88 -2.50
C GLY A 147 -0.47 -2.75 -3.96
N GLN A 148 -0.60 -1.52 -4.47
CA GLN A 148 -0.93 -1.25 -5.86
C GLN A 148 0.15 -1.79 -6.80
N THR A 149 1.43 -1.53 -6.50
CA THR A 149 2.54 -2.04 -7.31
C THR A 149 2.55 -3.57 -7.32
N SER A 150 2.39 -4.20 -6.16
CA SER A 150 2.32 -5.67 -6.04
C SER A 150 1.14 -6.26 -6.82
N GLY A 151 -0.04 -5.65 -6.73
CA GLY A 151 -1.22 -6.07 -7.48
C GLY A 151 -1.08 -5.87 -8.99
N LEU A 152 -0.41 -4.81 -9.43
CA LEU A 152 -0.10 -4.59 -10.85
C LEU A 152 0.87 -5.65 -11.39
N ILE A 153 1.87 -6.05 -10.61
CA ILE A 153 2.80 -7.13 -10.97
C ILE A 153 2.06 -8.47 -11.09
N GLU A 154 1.22 -8.81 -10.12
CA GLU A 154 0.39 -10.03 -10.15
C GLU A 154 -0.55 -10.03 -11.36
N LYS A 155 -1.23 -8.91 -11.63
CA LYS A 155 -2.09 -8.75 -12.81
C LYS A 155 -1.32 -8.88 -14.12
N LEU A 156 -0.09 -8.35 -14.18
CA LEU A 156 0.78 -8.48 -15.35
C LEU A 156 1.20 -9.94 -15.57
N GLY A 157 1.41 -10.69 -14.49
CA GLY A 157 1.70 -12.12 -14.49
C GLY A 157 0.46 -13.01 -14.55
N SER A 158 -0.72 -12.47 -14.86
CA SER A 158 -1.95 -13.25 -14.97
C SER A 158 -2.42 -13.35 -16.43
N ARG A 159 -3.17 -14.41 -16.74
CA ARG A 159 -3.75 -14.66 -18.06
C ARG A 159 -5.27 -14.52 -17.98
N ASN A 160 -5.83 -13.63 -18.79
CA ASN A 160 -7.27 -13.46 -18.89
C ASN A 160 -7.90 -14.55 -19.77
N GLY A 161 -9.09 -15.03 -19.41
CA GLY A 161 -9.90 -15.93 -20.24
C GLY A 161 -9.55 -17.42 -20.16
N PHE A 162 -8.70 -17.83 -19.22
CA PHE A 162 -8.34 -19.23 -18.99
C PHE A 162 -8.71 -19.64 -17.57
N ASP A 163 -8.98 -20.94 -17.38
CA ASP A 163 -9.31 -21.46 -16.06
C ASP A 163 -8.06 -21.46 -15.15
N PRO A 164 -8.09 -20.71 -14.04
CA PRO A 164 -6.92 -20.56 -13.16
C PRO A 164 -6.57 -21.84 -12.38
N ARG A 165 -7.48 -22.83 -12.31
CA ARG A 165 -7.23 -24.11 -11.62
C ARG A 165 -6.34 -25.02 -12.46
N VAL A 166 -6.47 -24.92 -13.79
CA VAL A 166 -5.66 -25.66 -14.75
C VAL A 166 -4.35 -24.92 -15.04
N PHE A 167 -4.41 -23.60 -15.19
CA PHE A 167 -3.25 -22.76 -15.50
C PHE A 167 -2.77 -21.99 -14.27
N GLN A 168 -1.90 -22.62 -13.48
CA GLN A 168 -1.35 -22.06 -12.24
C GLN A 168 -0.07 -21.22 -12.46
N GLN A 169 0.19 -20.81 -13.70
CA GLN A 169 1.40 -20.08 -14.08
C GLN A 169 1.17 -18.59 -13.82
N GLY A 170 2.12 -17.94 -13.16
CA GLY A 170 1.98 -16.53 -12.86
C GLY A 170 2.92 -16.01 -11.79
N ILE A 171 2.65 -14.79 -11.35
CA ILE A 171 3.33 -14.18 -10.20
C ILE A 171 2.27 -13.95 -9.15
N PHE A 172 2.49 -14.46 -7.93
CA PHE A 172 1.49 -14.42 -6.86
C PHE A 172 2.04 -13.77 -5.61
N ILE A 173 1.22 -12.97 -4.92
CA ILE A 173 1.56 -12.42 -3.61
C ILE A 173 1.53 -13.54 -2.56
N THR A 174 2.70 -13.90 -2.01
CA THR A 174 2.83 -14.94 -0.99
C THR A 174 2.80 -14.39 0.43
N GLN A 175 3.31 -13.19 0.63
CA GLN A 175 3.32 -12.55 1.95
C GLN A 175 2.87 -11.09 1.82
N LYS A 176 1.87 -10.73 2.64
CA LYS A 176 1.43 -9.34 2.83
C LYS A 176 2.04 -8.79 4.13
N PRO A 177 2.37 -7.49 4.18
CA PRO A 177 2.78 -6.87 5.43
C PRO A 177 1.60 -6.87 6.42
N SER A 178 1.92 -7.00 7.70
CA SER A 178 0.96 -6.93 8.82
C SER A 178 0.76 -5.51 9.31
#